data_AF-A0A800GKZ9-F1
#
_entry.id   AF-A0A800GKZ9-F1
#
_cell.length_a   1.000
_cell.length_b   1.000
_cell.length_c   1.000
_cell.angle_alpha   90.00
_cell.angle_beta   90.00
_cell.angle_gamma   90.00
#
_symmetry.space_group_name_H-M   'P 1'
#
loop_
_entity.id
_entity.type
_entity.pdbx_description
1 polymer ?
#
loop_
_entity_poly.entity_id
_entity_poly.type
_entity_poly.pdbx_seq_one_letter_code
_entity_poly.pdbx_strand_id
1 'polypeptide(L)'
;MTNTTRKPRTRFTPEQRLEYAKLMIEENYSNQQVVEISGAGSTAVARWKQQFLAEQKGELIGGKVALDPDKRRIQELEKQLAESKMDVTLLKKATAFFIRDNPALK
;
A
#
# COMPACT_ATOMS: atom_id res chain seq x y z
N MET A 1 6.46 -19.97 -34.71
CA MET A 1 6.81 -19.88 -33.27
C MET A 1 7.00 -18.41 -32.93
N THR A 2 6.09 -17.80 -32.17
CA THR A 2 6.20 -16.37 -31.80
C THR A 2 7.15 -16.23 -30.61
N ASN A 3 8.38 -15.79 -30.87
CA ASN A 3 9.34 -15.46 -29.82
C ASN A 3 8.84 -14.22 -29.04
N THR A 4 8.10 -14.45 -27.95
CA THR A 4 7.73 -13.38 -27.02
C THR A 4 8.94 -13.01 -26.17
N THR A 5 9.78 -12.12 -26.66
CA THR A 5 10.83 -11.46 -25.86
C THR A 5 10.15 -10.62 -24.78
N ARG A 6 10.20 -11.08 -23.53
CA ARG A 6 9.63 -10.37 -22.38
C ARG A 6 10.33 -9.01 -22.22
N LYS A 7 9.57 -7.91 -22.28
CA LYS A 7 10.08 -6.58 -21.95
C LYS A 7 10.72 -6.58 -20.55
N PRO A 8 11.89 -5.94 -20.36
CA PRO A 8 12.52 -5.83 -19.06
C PRO A 8 11.57 -5.15 -18.06
N ARG A 9 11.59 -5.62 -16.80
CA ARG A 9 10.69 -5.11 -15.76
C ARG A 9 11.19 -3.74 -15.27
N THR A 10 10.55 -2.68 -15.73
CA THR A 10 10.78 -1.33 -15.19
C THR A 10 10.22 -1.24 -13.76
N ARG A 11 11.02 -0.70 -12.84
CA ARG A 11 10.61 -0.41 -11.46
C ARG A 11 10.26 1.07 -11.36
N PHE A 12 9.12 1.36 -10.76
CA PHE A 12 8.66 2.73 -10.52
C PHE A 12 8.50 2.96 -9.02
N THR A 13 8.99 4.09 -8.52
CA THR A 13 8.76 4.50 -7.13
C THR A 13 7.29 4.86 -6.93
N PRO A 14 6.78 4.80 -5.70
CA PRO A 14 5.42 5.26 -5.43
C PRO A 14 5.18 6.73 -5.79
N GLU A 15 6.19 7.60 -5.62
CA GLU A 15 6.12 9.02 -6.01
C GLU A 15 5.92 9.18 -7.52
N GLN A 16 6.71 8.47 -8.33
CA GLN A 16 6.55 8.49 -9.79
C GLN A 16 5.14 8.05 -10.21
N ARG A 17 4.62 6.99 -9.56
CA ARG A 17 3.26 6.51 -9.85
C ARG A 17 2.19 7.52 -9.44
N LEU A 18 2.39 8.24 -8.34
CA LEU A 18 1.51 9.31 -7.89
C LEU A 18 1.48 10.45 -8.92
N GLU A 19 2.64 10.88 -9.40
CA GLU A 19 2.76 11.94 -10.41
C GLU A 19 2.03 11.55 -11.71
N TYR A 20 2.25 10.32 -12.20
CA TYR A 20 1.51 9.81 -13.36
C TYR A 20 0.00 9.71 -13.12
N ALA A 21 -0.42 9.33 -11.91
CA ALA A 21 -1.83 9.28 -11.58
C ALA A 21 -2.48 10.67 -11.55
N LYS A 22 -1.78 11.68 -11.03
CA LYS A 22 -2.20 13.08 -11.07
C LYS A 22 -2.34 13.60 -12.49
N LEU A 23 -1.36 13.32 -13.37
CA LEU A 23 -1.47 13.68 -14.79
C LEU A 23 -2.75 13.14 -15.44
N MET A 24 -3.15 11.91 -15.12
CA MET A 24 -4.35 11.30 -15.69
C MET A 24 -5.68 11.82 -15.12
N ILE A 25 -5.68 12.41 -13.93
CA ILE A 25 -6.90 12.76 -13.19
C ILE A 25 -7.08 14.27 -13.09
N GLU A 26 -6.01 14.99 -12.74
CA GLU A 26 -5.99 16.44 -12.59
C GLU A 26 -5.77 17.11 -13.95
N GLU A 27 -4.82 16.61 -14.75
CA GLU A 27 -4.43 17.21 -16.04
C GLU A 27 -5.12 16.54 -17.26
N ASN A 28 -6.05 15.61 -17.04
CA ASN A 28 -6.81 14.91 -18.08
C ASN A 28 -5.96 14.18 -19.15
N TYR A 29 -4.74 13.76 -18.84
CA TYR A 29 -3.94 12.94 -19.76
C TYR A 29 -4.61 11.58 -19.97
N SER A 30 -4.58 11.11 -21.23
CA SER A 30 -5.01 9.77 -21.57
C SER A 30 -4.03 8.72 -21.02
N ASN A 31 -4.55 7.52 -20.77
CA ASN A 31 -3.71 6.39 -20.35
C ASN A 31 -2.61 6.07 -21.38
N GLN A 32 -2.85 6.32 -22.67
CA GLN A 32 -1.87 6.10 -23.73
C GLN A 32 -0.71 7.09 -23.64
N GLN A 33 -0.99 8.38 -23.43
CA GLN A 33 0.05 9.39 -23.24
C GLN A 33 0.92 9.06 -22.03
N VAL A 34 0.31 8.62 -20.91
CA VAL A 34 1.09 8.24 -19.73
C VAL A 34 1.90 6.96 -19.95
N VAL A 35 1.42 6.02 -20.76
CA VAL A 35 2.22 4.85 -21.19
C VAL A 35 3.45 5.29 -21.98
N GLU A 36 3.31 6.26 -22.88
CA GLU A 36 4.44 6.79 -23.67
C GLU A 36 5.44 7.54 -22.80
N ILE A 37 4.97 8.40 -21.89
CA ILE A 37 5.83 9.19 -20.99
C ILE A 37 6.56 8.28 -19.99
N SER A 38 5.84 7.36 -19.36
CA SER A 38 6.40 6.52 -18.28
C SER A 38 7.16 5.29 -18.79
N GLY A 39 6.93 4.86 -20.04
CA GLY A 39 7.39 3.57 -20.55
C GLY A 39 6.77 2.36 -19.85
N ALA A 40 5.76 2.56 -19.00
CA ALA A 40 5.06 1.50 -18.28
C ALA A 40 4.04 0.77 -19.18
N GLY A 41 3.69 -0.46 -18.82
CA GLY A 41 2.62 -1.19 -19.51
C GLY A 41 1.24 -0.56 -19.26
N SER A 42 0.35 -0.61 -20.25
CA SER A 42 -1.02 -0.05 -20.17
C SER A 42 -1.80 -0.52 -18.95
N THR A 43 -1.70 -1.80 -18.60
CA THR A 43 -2.35 -2.37 -17.40
C THR A 43 -1.79 -1.78 -16.10
N ALA A 44 -0.51 -1.45 -16.04
CA ALA A 44 0.10 -0.83 -14.86
C ALA A 44 -0.43 0.59 -14.67
N VAL A 45 -0.45 1.38 -15.75
CA VAL A 45 -0.97 2.76 -15.76
C VAL A 45 -2.44 2.79 -15.34
N ALA A 46 -3.27 1.91 -15.90
CA ALA A 46 -4.68 1.80 -15.52
C ALA A 46 -4.84 1.46 -14.02
N ARG A 47 -3.99 0.59 -13.46
CA ARG A 47 -4.02 0.26 -12.03
C ARG A 47 -3.63 1.42 -11.13
N TRP A 48 -2.65 2.23 -11.53
CA TRP A 48 -2.26 3.42 -10.76
C TRP A 48 -3.40 4.45 -10.72
N LYS A 49 -4.07 4.66 -11.86
CA LYS A 49 -5.26 5.52 -11.93
C LYS A 49 -6.38 5.06 -10.98
N GLN A 50 -6.71 3.77 -11.03
CA GLN A 50 -7.75 3.19 -10.16
C GLN A 50 -7.38 3.29 -8.68
N GLN A 51 -6.11 3.03 -8.35
CA GLN A 51 -5.62 3.14 -6.98
C GLN A 51 -5.71 4.57 -6.46
N PHE A 52 -5.27 5.56 -7.24
CA PHE A 52 -5.35 6.97 -6.85
C PHE A 52 -6.81 7.44 -6.66
N LEU A 53 -7.73 7.02 -7.53
CA LEU A 53 -9.15 7.30 -7.37
C LEU A 53 -9.76 6.67 -6.11
N ALA A 54 -9.35 5.47 -5.74
CA ALA A 54 -9.77 4.83 -4.49
C ALA A 54 -9.23 5.61 -3.28
N GLU A 55 -7.95 5.97 -3.30
CA GLU A 55 -7.31 6.76 -2.23
C GLU A 55 -7.99 8.12 -2.02
N GLN A 56 -8.40 8.80 -3.11
CA GLN A 56 -9.16 10.04 -3.07
C GLN A 56 -10.56 9.88 -2.44
N LYS A 57 -11.18 8.70 -2.60
CA LYS A 57 -12.45 8.36 -1.94
C LYS A 57 -12.27 7.94 -0.47
N GLY A 58 -11.03 7.91 0.02
CA GLY A 58 -10.69 7.42 1.35
C GLY A 58 -10.61 5.90 1.45
N GLU A 59 -10.67 5.18 0.33
CA GLU A 59 -10.52 3.73 0.30
C GLU A 59 -9.05 3.34 0.21
N LEU A 60 -8.55 2.67 1.25
CA LEU A 60 -7.22 2.06 1.24
C LEU A 60 -7.32 0.66 0.66
N ILE A 61 -6.61 0.40 -0.45
CA ILE A 61 -6.55 -0.95 -1.02
C ILE A 61 -5.60 -1.79 -0.14
N GLY A 62 -6.17 -2.72 0.63
CA GLY A 62 -5.41 -3.62 1.50
C GLY A 62 -4.28 -4.36 0.77
N GLY A 63 -3.12 -4.44 1.41
CA GLY A 63 -1.93 -5.12 0.88
C GLY A 63 -1.15 -4.35 -0.20
N LYS A 64 -1.56 -3.11 -0.53
CA LYS A 64 -0.81 -2.22 -1.43
C LYS A 64 -0.31 -0.99 -0.70
N VAL A 65 0.92 -0.60 -1.04
CA VAL A 65 1.49 0.69 -0.62
C VAL A 65 0.71 1.81 -1.27
N ALA A 66 0.15 2.71 -0.45
CA ALA A 66 -0.55 3.88 -0.94
C ALA A 66 0.37 4.77 -1.79
N LEU A 67 -0.20 5.35 -2.86
CA LEU A 67 0.50 6.26 -3.75
C LEU A 67 0.75 7.59 -3.04
N ASP A 68 -0.27 8.10 -2.37
CA ASP A 68 -0.19 9.33 -1.58
C ASP A 68 0.70 9.13 -0.32
N PRO A 69 1.71 10.01 -0.08
CA PRO A 69 2.54 9.95 1.12
C PRO A 69 1.73 10.00 2.42
N ASP A 70 0.66 10.78 2.48
CA ASP A 70 -0.14 10.93 3.69
C ASP A 70 -0.89 9.64 4.01
N LYS A 71 -1.49 9.03 2.98
CA LYS A 71 -2.13 7.71 3.08
C LYS A 71 -1.14 6.62 3.44
N ARG A 72 0.10 6.70 2.94
CA ARG A 72 1.17 5.76 3.33
C ARG A 72 1.52 5.91 4.80
N ARG A 73 1.60 7.14 5.30
CA ARG A 73 1.87 7.40 6.72
C ARG A 73 0.74 6.85 7.60
N ILE A 74 -0.51 7.01 7.17
CA ILE A 74 -1.67 6.43 7.87
C ILE A 74 -1.55 4.90 7.96
N GLN A 75 -1.27 4.22 6.84
CA GLN A 75 -1.10 2.76 6.83
C GLN A 75 0.02 2.29 7.78
N GLU A 76 1.15 3.00 7.79
CA GLU A 76 2.27 2.69 8.68
C GLU A 76 1.89 2.87 10.16
N LEU A 77 1.16 3.94 10.49
CA LEU A 77 0.68 4.19 11.85
C LEU A 77 -0.35 3.15 12.29
N GLU A 78 -1.28 2.77 11.40
CA GLU A 78 -2.26 1.72 11.68
C GLU A 78 -1.59 0.37 11.97
N LYS A 79 -0.52 0.05 11.23
CA LYS A 79 0.28 -1.15 11.45
C LYS A 79 0.97 -1.13 12.82
N GLN A 80 1.66 -0.04 13.16
CA GLN A 80 2.33 0.11 14.46
C GLN A 80 1.35 0.02 15.63
N LEU A 81 0.16 0.61 15.47
CA LEU A 81 -0.90 0.55 16.46
C LEU A 81 -1.47 -0.87 16.61
N ALA A 82 -1.59 -1.62 15.51
CA ALA A 82 -2.00 -3.02 15.56
C ALA A 82 -0.97 -3.90 16.28
N GLU A 83 0.33 -3.74 15.97
CA GLU A 83 1.43 -4.44 16.64
C GLU A 83 1.44 -4.14 18.14
N SER A 84 1.37 -2.87 18.52
CA SER A 84 1.31 -2.45 19.93
C SER A 84 0.12 -3.04 20.68
N LYS A 85 -1.06 -3.08 20.05
CA LYS A 85 -2.25 -3.72 20.64
C LYS A 85 -2.04 -5.23 20.82
N MET A 86 -1.42 -5.90 19.85
CA MET A 86 -1.11 -7.33 19.96
C MET A 86 -0.16 -7.58 21.13
N ASP A 87 0.91 -6.80 21.27
CA ASP A 87 1.87 -6.94 22.38
C ASP A 87 1.20 -6.78 23.75
N VAL A 88 0.34 -5.78 23.90
CA VAL A 88 -0.44 -5.58 25.13
C VAL A 88 -1.34 -6.78 25.40
N THR A 89 -1.99 -7.35 24.39
CA THR A 89 -2.83 -8.54 24.58
C THR A 89 -2.02 -9.77 24.95
N LEU A 90 -0.83 -9.94 24.37
CA LEU A 90 0.07 -11.03 24.68
C LEU A 90 0.58 -10.92 26.12
N LEU A 91 1.03 -9.72 26.53
CA LEU A 91 1.49 -9.45 27.88
C LEU A 91 0.39 -9.72 28.91
N LYS A 92 -0.84 -9.23 28.67
CA LYS A 92 -1.99 -9.50 29.55
C LYS A 92 -2.26 -11.00 29.72
N LYS A 93 -2.18 -11.78 28.64
CA LYS A 93 -2.34 -13.24 28.69
C LYS A 93 -1.21 -13.88 29.51
N ALA A 94 0.04 -13.51 29.25
CA ALA A 94 1.19 -14.01 29.98
C ALA A 94 1.09 -13.73 31.48
N THR A 95 0.70 -12.51 31.86
CA THR A 95 0.49 -12.13 33.27
C THR A 95 -0.62 -12.96 33.92
N ALA A 96 -1.74 -13.21 33.21
CA ALA A 96 -2.81 -14.04 33.73
C ALA A 96 -2.36 -15.49 33.98
N PHE A 97 -1.58 -16.07 33.05
CA PHE A 97 -0.97 -17.39 33.25
C PHE A 97 0.00 -17.40 34.42
N PHE A 98 0.86 -16.39 34.52
CA PHE A 98 1.84 -16.26 35.60
C PHE A 98 1.18 -16.18 36.98
N ILE A 99 0.12 -15.38 37.15
CA ILE A 99 -0.64 -15.29 38.41
C ILE A 99 -1.32 -16.62 38.73
N ARG A 100 -1.89 -17.31 37.73
CA ARG A 100 -2.51 -18.62 37.93
C ARG A 100 -1.51 -19.66 38.44
N ASP A 101 -0.31 -19.67 37.89
CA ASP A 101 0.72 -20.66 38.20
C ASP A 101 1.48 -20.34 39.51
N ASN A 102 1.31 -19.13 40.05
CA ASN A 102 1.91 -18.68 41.33
C ASN A 102 0.81 -18.25 42.33
N PRO A 103 0.20 -19.20 43.05
CA PRO A 103 -0.95 -18.91 43.93
C PRO A 103 -0.62 -17.96 45.10
N ALA A 104 0.65 -17.75 45.43
CA ALA A 104 1.10 -16.78 46.43
C ALA A 104 0.96 -15.31 45.97
N LEU A 105 0.67 -15.07 44.68
CA LEU A 105 0.46 -13.73 44.09
C LEU A 105 -1.03 -13.37 43.94
N LYS A 106 -1.94 -14.24 44.37
CA LYS A 106 -3.39 -13.95 44.40
C LYS A 106 -3.79 -13.07 45.56
#